data_AF-A0A5Q4BCU3-F1
#
_entry.id   AF-A0A5Q4BCU3-F1
#
_cell.length_a   1.000
_cell.length_b   1.000
_cell.length_c   1.000
_cell.angle_alpha   90.00
_cell.angle_beta   90.00
_cell.angle_gamma   90.00
#
_symmetry.space_group_name_H-M   'P 1'
#
loop_
_entity.id
_entity.type
_entity.pdbx_description
1 polymer ?
#
loop_
_entity_poly.entity_id
_entity_poly.type
_entity_poly.pdbx_seq_one_letter_code
_entity_poly.pdbx_strand_id
1 'polypeptide(L)'
;MRANLAIVAGFLGLASALPADNSASGSDVEKRQSVPTVYLCGDSTTAKAGGGGGTEGWGTFLQYSFAPSKAKVDNRAIGGRSARSYTREGRFDAVAGLVKAGDWVVIEFGHNDGGSLTPTDNGRTDCFGDGAQTCQTTYNGVAETVLTYPAYLKNAAKKFNEKGAKVIISSATPNNVWETGTYKWGYDRFFYYA
;
A
#
# COMPACT_ATOMS: atom_id res chain seq x y z
N MET A 1 53.39 -50.54 66.18
CA MET A 1 53.86 -49.20 66.55
C MET A 1 54.66 -48.61 65.39
N ARG A 2 54.07 -47.68 64.64
CA ARG A 2 54.77 -46.85 63.67
C ARG A 2 54.18 -45.44 63.77
N ALA A 3 55.08 -44.49 63.90
CA ALA A 3 54.84 -43.09 64.15
C ALA A 3 54.60 -42.31 62.85
N ASN A 4 53.77 -41.27 62.92
CA ASN A 4 54.18 -39.86 62.75
C ASN A 4 53.01 -39.02 62.25
N LEU A 5 52.67 -38.05 63.08
CA LEU A 5 51.77 -36.93 62.86
C LEU A 5 52.51 -35.88 62.04
N ALA A 6 51.90 -35.41 60.95
CA ALA A 6 52.32 -34.21 60.24
C ALA A 6 51.11 -33.30 60.03
N ILE A 7 51.12 -32.17 60.73
CA ILE A 7 50.36 -30.96 60.44
C ILE A 7 51.03 -30.30 59.23
N VAL A 8 50.27 -29.63 58.34
CA VAL A 8 50.59 -28.28 57.80
C VAL A 8 49.57 -27.83 56.73
N ALA A 9 49.14 -26.59 56.95
CA ALA A 9 48.69 -25.52 56.06
C ALA A 9 47.46 -25.70 55.15
N GLY A 10 46.51 -24.79 55.39
CA GLY A 10 45.50 -24.44 54.41
C GLY A 10 46.06 -23.61 53.25
N PHE A 11 45.27 -23.57 52.19
CA PHE A 11 45.32 -22.52 51.19
C PHE A 11 43.90 -21.98 51.01
N LEU A 12 43.75 -20.70 51.36
CA LEU A 12 42.65 -19.85 50.99
C LEU A 12 42.67 -19.73 49.45
N GLY A 13 41.77 -20.42 48.76
CA GLY A 13 41.52 -20.19 47.35
C GLY A 13 40.69 -18.92 47.18
N LEU A 14 41.34 -17.80 46.81
CA LEU A 14 40.66 -16.64 46.23
C LEU A 14 39.98 -17.09 44.94
N ALA A 15 38.67 -17.27 44.97
CA ALA A 15 37.88 -17.27 43.75
C ALA A 15 37.77 -15.81 43.29
N SER A 16 38.51 -15.46 42.24
CA SER A 16 38.35 -14.22 41.49
C SER A 16 36.92 -14.16 40.95
N ALA A 17 36.10 -13.30 41.55
CA ALA A 17 34.84 -12.88 40.96
C ALA A 17 35.16 -12.13 39.66
N LEU A 18 34.94 -12.79 38.51
CA LEU A 18 34.83 -12.08 37.25
C LEU A 18 33.63 -11.13 37.38
N PRO A 19 33.77 -9.83 37.12
CA PRO A 19 32.61 -8.97 37.04
C PRO A 19 31.73 -9.49 35.91
N ALA A 20 30.49 -9.84 36.24
CA ALA A 20 29.45 -10.01 35.24
C ALA A 20 29.36 -8.68 34.48
N ASP A 21 29.71 -8.71 33.19
CA ASP A 21 29.60 -7.55 32.34
C ASP A 21 28.10 -7.30 32.09
N ASN A 22 27.50 -6.52 32.98
CA ASN A 22 26.10 -6.13 32.95
C ASN A 22 25.92 -4.88 32.07
N SER A 23 26.54 -4.91 30.90
CA SER A 23 26.62 -3.80 29.95
C SER A 23 26.09 -4.23 28.59
N ALA A 24 24.84 -4.68 28.55
CA ALA A 24 24.02 -4.57 27.36
C ALA A 24 22.82 -3.70 27.71
N SER A 25 23.10 -2.40 27.85
CA SER A 25 22.08 -1.36 27.95
C SER A 25 21.12 -1.50 26.76
N GLY A 26 19.84 -1.63 27.08
CA GLY A 26 18.78 -1.81 26.10
C GLY A 26 18.51 -0.53 25.31
N SER A 27 19.17 -0.41 24.16
CA SER A 27 18.81 0.54 23.10
C SER A 27 18.82 -0.07 21.70
N ASP A 28 19.47 -1.23 21.50
CA ASP A 28 19.74 -1.76 20.16
C ASP A 28 18.94 -3.02 19.82
N VAL A 29 17.89 -3.31 20.60
CA VAL A 29 16.70 -3.96 20.02
C VAL A 29 16.02 -2.90 19.17
N GLU A 30 16.66 -2.54 18.05
CA GLU A 30 16.01 -1.86 16.94
C GLU A 30 14.65 -2.54 16.77
N LYS A 31 13.57 -1.74 16.89
CA LYS A 31 12.21 -2.19 16.59
C LYS A 31 12.30 -3.08 15.36
N ARG A 32 12.11 -4.40 15.52
CA ARG A 32 11.78 -5.23 14.38
C ARG A 32 10.50 -4.63 13.83
N GLN A 33 10.65 -3.79 12.82
CA GLN A 33 9.54 -3.17 12.12
C GLN A 33 8.70 -4.36 11.69
N SER A 34 7.46 -4.42 12.18
CA SER A 34 6.53 -5.48 11.77
C SER A 34 6.57 -5.57 10.25
N VAL A 35 6.56 -6.80 9.70
CA VAL A 35 6.59 -7.01 8.24
C VAL A 35 5.56 -6.06 7.60
N PRO A 36 6.00 -5.12 6.73
CA PRO A 36 5.10 -4.11 6.20
C PRO A 36 4.04 -4.73 5.31
N THR A 37 2.87 -4.11 5.28
CA THR A 37 1.81 -4.45 4.34
C THR A 37 1.84 -3.47 3.17
N VAL A 38 1.74 -4.00 1.95
CA VAL A 38 1.55 -3.26 0.72
C VAL A 38 0.07 -3.35 0.36
N TYR A 39 -0.66 -2.26 0.56
CA TYR A 39 -2.06 -2.15 0.17
C TYR A 39 -2.16 -1.72 -1.28
N LEU A 40 -3.00 -2.39 -2.07
CA LEU A 40 -3.27 -2.02 -3.46
C LEU A 40 -4.66 -1.42 -3.58
N CYS A 41 -4.75 -0.17 -4.03
CA CYS A 41 -6.01 0.48 -4.38
C CYS A 41 -6.03 0.67 -5.90
N GLY A 42 -7.03 0.11 -6.57
CA GLY A 42 -7.15 0.22 -8.01
C GLY A 42 -8.43 -0.41 -8.55
N ASP A 43 -8.44 -0.61 -9.87
CA ASP A 43 -9.59 -1.15 -10.59
C ASP A 43 -9.44 -2.62 -10.99
N SER A 44 -10.18 -3.07 -12.01
CA SER A 44 -10.14 -4.43 -12.53
C SER A 44 -8.74 -4.88 -12.98
N THR A 45 -7.87 -3.99 -13.44
CA THR A 45 -6.52 -4.41 -13.85
C THR A 45 -5.64 -4.78 -12.67
N THR A 46 -6.02 -4.37 -11.46
CA THR A 46 -5.31 -4.67 -10.21
C THR A 46 -6.05 -5.70 -9.35
N ALA A 47 -7.38 -5.70 -9.41
CA ALA A 47 -8.28 -6.46 -8.54
C ALA A 47 -8.22 -7.98 -8.71
N LYS A 48 -8.49 -8.70 -7.62
CA LYS A 48 -8.78 -10.13 -7.67
C LYS A 48 -10.00 -10.39 -8.58
N ALA A 49 -9.93 -11.45 -9.39
CA ALA A 49 -10.91 -11.80 -10.42
C ALA A 49 -11.09 -10.76 -11.55
N GLY A 50 -10.16 -9.80 -11.65
CA GLY A 50 -10.04 -8.89 -12.78
C GLY A 50 -11.32 -8.12 -13.12
N GLY A 51 -11.69 -8.17 -14.41
CA GLY A 51 -12.97 -7.69 -14.95
C GLY A 51 -14.07 -8.76 -15.01
N GLY A 52 -13.88 -9.91 -14.35
CA GLY A 52 -14.73 -11.09 -14.50
C GLY A 52 -14.32 -11.96 -15.68
N GLY A 53 -15.16 -12.95 -16.03
CA GLY A 53 -14.96 -13.77 -17.24
C GLY A 53 -13.67 -14.60 -17.26
N GLY A 54 -13.10 -14.92 -16.09
CA GLY A 54 -11.84 -15.67 -15.99
C GLY A 54 -10.57 -14.82 -16.09
N THR A 55 -10.70 -13.48 -16.13
CA THR A 55 -9.55 -12.57 -16.04
C THR A 55 -9.05 -12.40 -14.60
N GLU A 56 -7.84 -11.86 -14.44
CA GLU A 56 -7.21 -11.63 -13.14
C GLU A 56 -6.39 -10.33 -13.18
N GLY A 57 -6.40 -9.58 -12.08
CA GLY A 57 -5.63 -8.35 -11.95
C GLY A 57 -4.19 -8.62 -11.52
N TRP A 58 -3.26 -7.75 -11.92
CA TRP A 58 -1.83 -7.92 -11.64
C TRP A 58 -1.53 -7.98 -10.13
N GLY A 59 -2.32 -7.28 -9.32
CA GLY A 59 -2.17 -7.22 -7.87
C GLY A 59 -2.28 -8.58 -7.18
N THR A 60 -3.01 -9.53 -7.78
CA THR A 60 -3.13 -10.92 -7.31
C THR A 60 -1.78 -11.65 -7.35
N PHE A 61 -0.86 -11.23 -8.22
CA PHE A 61 0.44 -11.86 -8.39
C PHE A 61 1.57 -11.16 -7.62
N LEU A 62 1.34 -9.95 -7.12
CA LEU A 62 2.40 -9.15 -6.49
C LEU A 62 3.03 -9.83 -5.26
N GLN A 63 2.26 -10.63 -4.51
CA GLN A 63 2.80 -11.33 -3.34
C GLN A 63 3.95 -12.28 -3.69
N TYR A 64 4.00 -12.83 -4.91
CA TYR A 64 5.08 -13.73 -5.34
C TYR A 64 6.42 -13.03 -5.52
N SER A 65 6.42 -11.70 -5.63
CA SER A 65 7.65 -10.89 -5.69
C SER A 65 8.30 -10.69 -4.32
N PHE A 66 7.65 -11.11 -3.23
CA PHE A 66 8.13 -10.91 -1.87
C PHE A 66 8.16 -12.20 -1.07
N ALA A 67 9.28 -12.43 -0.36
CA ALA A 67 9.27 -13.37 0.75
C ALA A 67 8.25 -12.89 1.82
N PRO A 68 7.45 -13.78 2.44
CA PRO A 68 6.48 -13.40 3.47
C PRO A 68 7.08 -12.69 4.69
N SER A 69 8.39 -12.81 4.90
CA SER A 69 9.16 -12.10 5.94
C SER A 69 9.57 -10.68 5.56
N LYS A 70 9.36 -10.28 4.30
CA LYS A 70 9.76 -8.96 3.75
C LYS A 70 8.58 -8.05 3.49
N ALA A 71 7.48 -8.58 2.95
CA ALA A 71 6.24 -7.83 2.77
C ALA A 71 5.03 -8.77 2.67
N LYS A 72 3.88 -8.26 3.08
CA LYS A 72 2.56 -8.85 2.81
C LYS A 72 1.83 -7.96 1.82
N VAL A 73 1.09 -8.55 0.89
CA VAL A 73 0.23 -7.81 -0.05
C VAL A 73 -1.22 -7.94 0.37
N ASP A 74 -1.91 -6.80 0.51
CA ASP A 74 -3.34 -6.73 0.73
C ASP A 74 -3.99 -6.02 -0.48
N ASN A 75 -4.56 -6.82 -1.38
CA ASN A 75 -5.18 -6.31 -2.60
C ASN A 75 -6.61 -5.85 -2.33
N ARG A 76 -6.79 -4.52 -2.29
CA ARG A 76 -8.06 -3.83 -2.05
C ARG A 76 -8.65 -3.23 -3.32
N ALA A 77 -8.05 -3.50 -4.48
CA ALA A 77 -8.59 -3.07 -5.76
C ALA A 77 -9.92 -3.75 -6.06
N ILE A 78 -10.82 -3.03 -6.74
CA ILE A 78 -12.17 -3.49 -7.06
C ILE A 78 -12.49 -3.16 -8.51
N GLY A 79 -12.91 -4.18 -9.27
CA GLY A 79 -13.35 -4.04 -10.65
C GLY A 79 -14.34 -2.89 -10.87
N GLY A 80 -14.09 -2.13 -11.94
CA GLY A 80 -14.96 -1.05 -12.41
C GLY A 80 -14.95 0.22 -11.56
N ARG A 81 -13.99 0.40 -10.64
CA ARG A 81 -13.85 1.66 -9.87
C ARG A 81 -12.92 2.64 -10.58
N SER A 82 -13.20 3.91 -10.35
CA SER A 82 -12.39 5.10 -10.65
C SER A 82 -11.93 5.74 -9.33
N ALA A 83 -11.04 6.72 -9.39
CA ALA A 83 -10.63 7.51 -8.23
C ALA A 83 -11.85 8.15 -7.53
N ARG A 84 -12.79 8.74 -8.29
CA ARG A 84 -14.08 9.24 -7.74
C ARG A 84 -14.89 8.16 -7.07
N SER A 85 -15.24 7.09 -7.78
CA SER A 85 -16.18 6.08 -7.26
C SER A 85 -15.59 5.30 -6.08
N TYR A 86 -14.27 5.03 -6.10
CA TYR A 86 -13.56 4.42 -4.99
C TYR A 86 -13.55 5.32 -3.75
N THR A 87 -13.40 6.64 -3.94
CA THR A 87 -13.52 7.65 -2.87
C THR A 87 -14.94 7.71 -2.32
N ARG A 88 -15.95 7.88 -3.20
CA ARG A 88 -17.36 8.00 -2.80
C ARG A 88 -17.87 6.76 -2.06
N GLU A 89 -17.37 5.57 -2.40
CA GLU A 89 -17.70 4.32 -1.72
C GLU A 89 -16.94 4.12 -0.39
N GLY A 90 -16.16 5.11 0.07
CA GLY A 90 -15.44 5.07 1.35
C GLY A 90 -14.26 4.09 1.37
N ARG A 91 -13.77 3.64 0.21
CA ARG A 91 -12.78 2.56 0.15
C ARG A 91 -11.37 3.03 0.52
N PHE A 92 -11.01 4.27 0.16
CA PHE A 92 -9.77 4.86 0.68
C PHE A 92 -9.83 5.03 2.21
N ASP A 93 -10.98 5.35 2.78
CA ASP A 93 -11.16 5.43 4.24
C ASP A 93 -11.02 4.06 4.90
N ALA A 94 -11.60 3.01 4.29
CA ALA A 94 -11.47 1.65 4.78
C ALA A 94 -10.01 1.18 4.81
N VAL A 95 -9.22 1.50 3.78
CA VAL A 95 -7.78 1.21 3.77
C VAL A 95 -7.04 2.05 4.82
N ALA A 96 -7.37 3.34 4.96
CA ALA A 96 -6.73 4.22 5.93
C ALA A 96 -6.99 3.82 7.39
N GLY A 97 -8.08 3.10 7.65
CA GLY A 97 -8.38 2.48 8.95
C GLY A 97 -7.52 1.25 9.29
N LEU A 98 -6.87 0.65 8.30
CA LEU A 98 -6.04 -0.55 8.45
C LEU A 98 -4.54 -0.26 8.41
N VAL A 99 -4.17 0.74 7.60
CA VAL A 99 -2.80 1.17 7.38
C VAL A 99 -2.13 1.58 8.70
N LYS A 100 -0.87 1.15 8.87
CA LYS A 100 0.01 1.51 9.98
C LYS A 100 1.25 2.24 9.46
N ALA A 101 1.92 2.96 10.36
CA ALA A 101 3.18 3.61 10.02
C ALA A 101 4.22 2.60 9.53
N GLY A 102 4.82 2.87 8.37
CA GLY A 102 5.76 1.97 7.70
C GLY A 102 5.14 1.05 6.64
N ASP A 103 3.80 0.97 6.54
CA ASP A 103 3.13 0.30 5.43
C ASP A 103 3.27 1.10 4.12
N TRP A 104 2.93 0.45 3.01
CA TRP A 104 2.91 1.04 1.68
C TRP A 104 1.50 1.02 1.11
N VAL A 105 1.15 2.03 0.34
CA VAL A 105 -0.09 2.07 -0.44
C VAL A 105 0.23 2.38 -1.89
N VAL A 106 -0.11 1.48 -2.80
CA VAL A 106 -0.04 1.69 -4.24
C VAL A 106 -1.43 2.07 -4.73
N ILE A 107 -1.54 3.20 -5.42
CA ILE A 107 -2.79 3.69 -6.00
C ILE A 107 -2.64 3.71 -7.52
N GLU A 108 -3.50 2.96 -8.21
CA GLU A 108 -3.49 2.86 -9.68
C GLU A 108 -4.93 2.92 -10.22
N PHE A 109 -5.27 4.01 -10.90
CA PHE A 109 -6.57 4.24 -11.54
C PHE A 109 -6.37 4.87 -12.92
N GLY A 110 -7.44 5.07 -13.68
CA GLY A 110 -7.42 5.74 -14.98
C GLY A 110 -8.34 5.10 -16.02
N HIS A 111 -8.53 3.77 -15.98
CA HIS A 111 -9.36 3.06 -16.97
C HIS A 111 -10.85 3.44 -16.91
N ASN A 112 -11.35 3.76 -15.72
CA ASN A 112 -12.77 4.02 -15.47
C ASN A 112 -13.10 5.50 -15.22
N ASP A 113 -12.07 6.34 -15.17
CA ASP A 113 -12.12 7.74 -14.70
C ASP A 113 -12.56 8.71 -15.81
N GLY A 114 -12.50 8.25 -17.07
CA GLY A 114 -13.03 8.98 -18.22
C GLY A 114 -14.54 8.91 -18.38
N GLY A 115 -15.06 9.61 -19.39
CA GLY A 115 -16.47 9.62 -19.76
C GLY A 115 -17.01 11.06 -19.85
N SER A 116 -18.31 11.21 -19.65
CA SER A 116 -18.98 12.51 -19.59
C SER A 116 -19.89 12.55 -18.37
N LEU A 117 -19.97 13.73 -17.74
CA LEU A 117 -20.96 14.00 -16.69
C LEU A 117 -22.31 14.46 -17.27
N THR A 118 -22.34 14.84 -18.56
CA THR A 118 -23.53 15.34 -19.25
C THR A 118 -23.75 14.58 -20.57
N PRO A 119 -25.02 14.33 -20.97
CA PRO A 119 -26.25 14.56 -20.22
C PRO A 119 -26.47 13.54 -19.09
N THR A 120 -25.67 12.47 -19.02
CA THR A 120 -25.83 11.39 -18.04
C THR A 120 -24.49 11.01 -17.46
N ASP A 121 -24.43 10.95 -16.13
CA ASP A 121 -23.26 10.56 -15.36
C ASP A 121 -23.26 9.04 -15.10
N ASN A 122 -22.14 8.38 -15.40
CA ASN A 122 -21.95 6.95 -15.15
C ASN A 122 -21.53 6.64 -13.69
N GLY A 123 -21.31 7.67 -12.87
CA GLY A 123 -20.92 7.59 -11.46
C GLY A 123 -19.44 7.36 -11.20
N ARG A 124 -18.62 7.37 -12.27
CA ARG A 124 -17.18 7.10 -12.25
C ARG A 124 -16.36 8.23 -12.83
N THR A 125 -16.88 8.92 -13.84
CA THR A 125 -16.18 10.01 -14.51
C THR A 125 -15.75 11.09 -13.51
N ASP A 126 -14.48 11.45 -13.57
CA ASP A 126 -13.89 12.55 -12.80
C ASP A 126 -14.15 13.90 -13.48
N CYS A 127 -14.01 14.99 -12.73
CA CYS A 127 -14.08 16.32 -13.29
C CYS A 127 -12.83 16.59 -14.14
N PHE A 128 -13.02 17.27 -15.27
CA PHE A 128 -11.90 17.68 -16.11
C PHE A 128 -11.05 18.74 -15.40
N GLY A 129 -9.74 18.54 -15.38
CA GLY A 129 -8.77 19.47 -14.80
C GLY A 129 -7.60 18.75 -14.14
N ASP A 130 -6.62 19.53 -13.70
CA ASP A 130 -5.34 19.11 -13.14
C ASP A 130 -5.10 19.61 -11.70
N GLY A 131 -6.03 20.43 -11.18
CA GLY A 131 -5.93 21.12 -9.91
C GLY A 131 -7.23 21.07 -9.11
N ALA A 132 -7.65 22.21 -8.59
CA ALA A 132 -8.79 22.34 -7.67
C ALA A 132 -10.15 22.53 -8.37
N GLN A 133 -10.23 22.29 -9.68
CA GLN A 133 -11.49 22.37 -10.42
C GLN A 133 -12.49 21.37 -9.83
N THR A 134 -13.77 21.76 -9.89
CA THR A 134 -14.87 20.89 -9.46
C THR A 134 -16.00 20.94 -10.47
N CYS A 135 -16.73 19.84 -10.56
CA CYS A 135 -17.90 19.69 -11.41
C CYS A 135 -19.08 19.33 -10.51
N GLN A 136 -20.28 19.79 -10.87
CA GLN A 136 -21.51 19.43 -10.16
C GLN A 136 -22.32 18.45 -11.02
N THR A 137 -22.84 17.41 -10.38
CA THR A 137 -23.67 16.38 -11.04
C THR A 137 -24.74 15.87 -10.09
N THR A 138 -25.70 15.11 -10.60
CA THR A 138 -26.60 14.29 -9.78
C THR A 138 -26.43 12.84 -10.21
N TYR A 139 -25.97 12.00 -9.28
CA TYR A 139 -25.77 10.57 -9.52
C TYR A 139 -26.64 9.77 -8.55
N ASN A 140 -27.44 8.84 -9.07
CA ASN A 140 -28.42 8.06 -8.28
C ASN A 140 -29.32 8.93 -7.38
N GLY A 141 -29.75 10.09 -7.89
CA GLY A 141 -30.63 11.02 -7.18
C GLY A 141 -29.93 11.87 -6.10
N VAL A 142 -28.61 11.78 -5.97
CA VAL A 142 -27.83 12.55 -5.00
C VAL A 142 -26.98 13.57 -5.73
N ALA A 143 -27.08 14.84 -5.33
CA ALA A 143 -26.19 15.89 -5.80
C ALA A 143 -24.76 15.62 -5.33
N GLU A 144 -23.80 15.66 -6.24
CA GLU A 144 -22.40 15.32 -5.97
C GLU A 144 -21.47 16.40 -6.53
N THR A 145 -20.52 16.85 -5.70
CA THR A 145 -19.36 17.62 -6.15
C THR A 145 -18.25 16.66 -6.56
N VAL A 146 -17.93 16.66 -7.84
CA VAL A 146 -16.90 15.81 -8.43
C VAL A 146 -15.58 16.58 -8.50
N LEU A 147 -14.50 15.96 -8.02
CA LEU A 147 -13.15 16.52 -8.06
C LEU A 147 -12.42 16.09 -9.34
N THR A 148 -11.27 16.70 -9.61
CA THR A 148 -10.36 16.22 -10.66
C THR A 148 -9.69 14.91 -10.24
N TYR A 149 -9.27 14.11 -11.23
CA TYR A 149 -8.45 12.90 -11.04
C TYR A 149 -7.26 13.14 -10.08
N PRO A 150 -6.36 14.11 -10.32
CA PRO A 150 -5.23 14.35 -9.41
C PRO A 150 -5.67 14.85 -8.02
N ALA A 151 -6.80 15.55 -7.90
CA ALA A 151 -7.30 15.96 -6.59
C ALA A 151 -7.75 14.74 -5.75
N TYR A 152 -8.44 13.77 -6.34
CA TYR A 152 -8.78 12.52 -5.64
C TYR A 152 -7.53 11.77 -5.17
N LEU A 153 -6.54 11.62 -6.05
CA LEU A 153 -5.30 10.91 -5.69
C LEU A 153 -4.49 11.65 -4.61
N LYS A 154 -4.36 12.98 -4.71
CA LYS A 154 -3.67 13.80 -3.69
C LYS A 154 -4.36 13.70 -2.33
N ASN A 155 -5.70 13.72 -2.30
CA ASN A 155 -6.46 13.59 -1.07
C ASN A 155 -6.28 12.21 -0.43
N ALA A 156 -6.31 11.14 -1.23
CA ALA A 156 -6.03 9.79 -0.76
C ALA A 156 -4.60 9.64 -0.25
N ALA A 157 -3.61 10.15 -1.00
CA ALA A 157 -2.20 10.10 -0.63
C ALA A 157 -1.95 10.83 0.70
N LYS A 158 -2.50 12.04 0.87
CA LYS A 158 -2.43 12.79 2.13
C LYS A 158 -2.98 11.98 3.31
N LYS A 159 -4.14 11.35 3.12
CA LYS A 159 -4.79 10.50 4.14
C LYS A 159 -3.90 9.35 4.60
N PHE A 160 -3.19 8.69 3.69
CA PHE A 160 -2.27 7.60 4.03
C PHE A 160 -0.95 8.09 4.64
N ASN A 161 -0.40 9.18 4.12
CA ASN A 161 0.82 9.79 4.66
C ASN A 161 0.61 10.25 6.12
N GLU A 162 -0.57 10.77 6.46
CA GLU A 162 -0.94 11.13 7.84
C GLU A 162 -0.98 9.92 8.80
N LYS A 163 -1.12 8.69 8.27
CA LYS A 163 -0.99 7.44 9.04
C LYS A 163 0.45 6.93 9.12
N GLY A 164 1.40 7.62 8.49
CA GLY A 164 2.81 7.24 8.42
C GLY A 164 3.11 6.18 7.37
N ALA A 165 2.19 5.92 6.43
CA ALA A 165 2.46 5.05 5.29
C ALA A 165 3.19 5.80 4.17
N LYS A 166 3.80 5.03 3.27
CA LYS A 166 4.45 5.53 2.05
C LYS A 166 3.54 5.27 0.87
N VAL A 167 3.23 6.31 0.11
CA VAL A 167 2.31 6.22 -1.03
C VAL A 167 3.09 6.18 -2.35
N ILE A 168 2.69 5.28 -3.23
CA ILE A 168 3.12 5.20 -4.63
C ILE A 168 1.89 5.44 -5.49
N ILE A 169 1.95 6.44 -6.36
CA ILE A 169 0.96 6.62 -7.43
C ILE A 169 1.54 5.94 -8.67
N SER A 170 0.76 5.02 -9.25
CA SER A 170 1.12 4.30 -10.47
C SER A 170 0.24 4.78 -11.62
N SER A 171 0.81 4.86 -12.82
CA SER A 171 0.02 5.12 -14.03
C SER A 171 -0.80 3.89 -14.39
N ALA A 172 -1.93 4.11 -15.05
CA ALA A 172 -2.77 3.00 -15.50
C ALA A 172 -2.00 2.08 -16.46
N THR A 173 -2.26 0.78 -16.35
CA THR A 173 -1.78 -0.18 -17.34
C THR A 173 -2.32 0.17 -18.74
N PRO A 174 -1.57 -0.12 -19.82
CA PRO A 174 -2.06 0.13 -21.18
C PRO A 174 -3.17 -0.87 -21.53
N ASN A 175 -4.11 -0.42 -22.38
CA ASN A 175 -4.96 -1.35 -23.14
C ASN A 175 -4.12 -2.13 -24.17
N ASN A 176 -4.73 -3.12 -24.84
CA ASN A 176 -4.03 -3.96 -25.81
C ASN A 176 -3.42 -3.14 -26.97
N VAL A 177 -2.11 -2.92 -26.91
CA VAL A 177 -1.34 -2.15 -27.93
C VAL A 177 -1.26 -2.85 -29.29
N TRP A 178 -1.72 -4.09 -29.38
CA TRP A 178 -1.82 -4.87 -30.62
C TRP A 178 -3.27 -5.13 -31.06
N GLU A 179 -4.26 -4.44 -30.49
CA GLU A 179 -5.68 -4.67 -30.77
C GLU A 179 -6.01 -4.61 -32.28
N THR A 180 -5.33 -3.74 -33.02
CA THR A 180 -5.52 -3.57 -34.46
C THR A 180 -4.69 -4.53 -35.34
N GLY A 181 -3.96 -5.47 -34.72
CA GLY A 181 -3.00 -6.36 -35.40
C GLY A 181 -1.64 -5.71 -35.72
N THR A 182 -1.46 -4.43 -35.40
CA THR A 182 -0.19 -3.69 -35.51
C THR A 182 0.08 -2.96 -34.20
N TYR A 183 1.35 -2.89 -33.79
CA TYR A 183 1.77 -2.16 -32.59
C TYR A 183 1.36 -0.69 -32.68
N LYS A 184 0.59 -0.24 -31.69
CA LYS A 184 0.20 1.15 -31.49
C LYS A 184 0.28 1.50 -30.01
N TRP A 185 1.24 2.35 -29.68
CA TRP A 185 1.39 2.91 -28.34
C TRP A 185 0.62 4.22 -28.21
N GLY A 186 -0.09 4.38 -27.10
CA GLY A 186 -0.71 5.62 -26.68
C GLY A 186 -0.74 5.68 -25.16
N TYR A 187 -0.53 6.86 -24.60
CA TYR A 187 -0.68 7.07 -23.17
C TYR A 187 -2.15 7.08 -22.80
N ASP A 188 -2.48 6.57 -21.61
CA ASP A 188 -3.79 6.86 -21.04
C ASP A 188 -3.90 8.36 -20.73
N ARG A 189 -5.14 8.87 -20.69
CA ARG A 189 -5.38 10.33 -20.55
C ARG A 189 -4.88 10.92 -19.22
N PHE A 190 -4.60 10.08 -18.23
CA PHE A 190 -4.16 10.44 -16.90
C PHE A 190 -2.69 10.09 -16.63
N PHE A 191 -1.96 9.56 -17.61
CA PHE A 191 -0.56 9.13 -17.49
C PHE A 191 0.35 10.21 -16.86
N TYR A 192 0.12 11.49 -17.19
CA TYR A 192 0.94 12.61 -16.71
C TYR A 192 0.84 12.89 -15.19
N TYR A 193 -0.07 12.23 -14.47
CA TYR A 193 -0.32 12.48 -13.04
C TYR A 193 0.31 11.43 -12.10
N ALA A 194 1.04 10.46 -12.64
CA ALA A 194 1.73 9.41 -11.88
C ALA A 194 3.25 9.59 -11.91
#